data_AF-A0A536WR14-F1
#
_entry.id   AF-A0A536WR14-F1
#
_cell.length_a   1.000
_cell.length_b   1.000
_cell.length_c   1.000
_cell.angle_alpha   90.00
_cell.angle_beta   90.00
_cell.angle_gamma   90.00
#
_symmetry.space_group_name_H-M   'P 1'
#
loop_
_entity.id
_entity.type
_entity.pdbx_description
1 polymer ?
#
loop_
_entity_poly.entity_id
_entity_poly.type
_entity_poly.pdbx_seq_one_letter_code
_entity_poly.pdbx_strand_id
1 'polypeptide(L)'
;MNSMRKIIFFFFSMAIAAFALPSFGDPPPNKLFSVTMVPGQLDTLQGTTPVTAYVTNESPAGSNASFSSFTLSLSSVSGLTIQSVDQPSGGGFAQVTSPTSISVTGIPNVKPQDPPFTVTMHVVGCGDGSTWTPTIYTGSNLSGFVFVQDSRTPSLLTTDVACGSVSCAGALAKVTQPDGTITGVRGSYNQDGTTCTTAVNYFVTNTISVNGTLKFRWDLAAAPQAAFRYSLWSDAAASVPINWTANAKVAWLCDPAGDPNSKCWVPAQPCERPTLQAEPYLPWPYASLIADNGKTIKVDPSAFSSTNPVPALPFPIFVETERMLVTKINSSTNTWTVQRCQGGTCTSTSTHPQGVNVMSTPLPILPSGTQSPYKAGNQAQACIVPGTNNLVDIGDLWSEP
;
A
#
# COMPACT_ATOMS: atom_id res chain seq x y z
N MET A 1 -49.94 -28.03 65.97
CA MET A 1 -48.58 -28.20 65.40
C MET A 1 -48.52 -28.33 63.87
N ASN A 2 -49.64 -28.51 63.14
CA ASN A 2 -49.60 -28.66 61.67
C ASN A 2 -49.62 -27.34 60.87
N SER A 3 -50.00 -26.21 61.48
CA SER A 3 -50.07 -24.91 60.77
C SER A 3 -48.70 -24.22 60.66
N MET A 4 -47.85 -24.30 61.69
CA MET A 4 -46.51 -23.69 61.66
C MET A 4 -45.55 -24.40 60.70
N ARG A 5 -45.68 -25.73 60.51
CA ARG A 5 -44.88 -26.46 59.52
C ARG A 5 -45.18 -26.03 58.08
N LYS A 6 -46.44 -25.71 57.76
CA LYS A 6 -46.82 -25.26 56.41
C LYS A 6 -46.31 -23.86 56.10
N ILE A 7 -46.28 -22.96 57.09
CA ILE A 7 -45.77 -21.59 56.92
C ILE A 7 -44.24 -21.62 56.72
N ILE A 8 -43.51 -22.43 57.47
CA ILE A 8 -42.05 -22.56 57.31
C ILE A 8 -41.70 -23.16 55.94
N PHE A 9 -42.44 -24.16 55.45
CA PHE A 9 -42.24 -24.70 54.09
C PHE A 9 -42.58 -23.68 52.99
N PHE A 10 -43.56 -22.80 53.20
CA PHE A 10 -43.90 -21.75 52.24
C PHE A 10 -42.80 -20.67 52.16
N PHE A 11 -42.23 -20.27 53.30
CA PHE A 11 -41.10 -19.33 53.30
C PHE A 11 -39.80 -19.94 52.77
N PHE A 12 -39.55 -21.24 53.00
CA PHE A 12 -38.36 -21.91 52.46
C PHE A 12 -38.47 -22.15 50.94
N SER A 13 -39.67 -22.42 50.42
CA SER A 13 -39.91 -22.54 48.97
C SER A 13 -39.89 -21.19 48.25
N MET A 14 -40.33 -20.10 48.88
CA MET A 14 -40.15 -18.73 48.37
C MET A 14 -38.67 -18.31 48.38
N ALA A 15 -37.90 -18.68 49.39
CA ALA A 15 -36.46 -18.41 49.45
C ALA A 15 -35.71 -19.19 48.36
N ILE A 16 -36.05 -20.46 48.10
CA ILE A 16 -35.42 -21.24 47.03
C ILE A 16 -35.86 -20.75 45.64
N ALA A 17 -37.09 -20.25 45.47
CA ALA A 17 -37.54 -19.62 44.22
C ALA A 17 -36.88 -18.25 43.97
N ALA A 18 -36.44 -17.54 45.01
CA ALA A 18 -35.69 -16.29 44.87
C ALA A 18 -34.22 -16.51 44.47
N PHE A 19 -33.65 -17.70 44.72
CA PHE A 19 -32.30 -18.09 44.31
C PHE A 19 -32.27 -19.04 43.09
N ALA A 20 -33.43 -19.49 42.61
CA ALA A 20 -33.58 -20.28 41.39
C ALA A 20 -34.20 -19.45 40.25
N LEU A 21 -33.74 -18.20 40.10
CA LEU A 21 -33.76 -17.61 38.77
C LEU A 21 -32.92 -18.53 37.88
N PRO A 22 -33.39 -18.95 36.69
CA PRO A 22 -32.47 -19.44 35.69
C PRO A 22 -31.38 -18.39 35.59
N SER A 23 -30.13 -18.83 35.69
CA SER A 23 -28.98 -18.04 35.29
C SER A 23 -29.08 -17.79 33.78
N PHE A 24 -30.05 -17.01 33.34
CA PHE A 24 -29.77 -16.01 32.34
C PHE A 24 -28.95 -14.98 33.10
N GLY A 25 -27.67 -15.28 33.29
CA GLY A 25 -26.72 -14.19 33.28
C GLY A 25 -27.01 -13.50 31.97
N ASP A 26 -27.62 -12.32 32.06
CA ASP A 26 -27.68 -11.37 30.96
C ASP A 26 -26.30 -11.46 30.28
N PRO A 27 -26.22 -11.64 28.94
CA PRO A 27 -24.93 -11.69 28.27
C PRO A 27 -24.05 -10.57 28.86
N PRO A 28 -22.81 -10.89 29.30
CA PRO A 28 -22.01 -10.01 30.13
C PRO A 28 -22.13 -8.58 29.59
N PRO A 29 -22.49 -7.61 30.44
CA PRO A 29 -23.06 -6.33 30.02
C PRO A 29 -22.27 -5.84 28.83
N ASN A 30 -22.95 -5.66 27.70
CA ASN A 30 -22.45 -5.36 26.36
C ASN A 30 -21.26 -4.38 26.38
N LYS A 31 -20.07 -4.83 26.79
CA LYS A 31 -18.83 -4.07 26.92
C LYS A 31 -18.19 -4.08 25.56
N LEU A 32 -18.69 -3.17 24.74
CA LEU A 32 -18.35 -3.10 23.33
C LEU A 32 -17.42 -1.93 23.08
N PHE A 33 -16.46 -2.10 22.19
CA PHE A 33 -15.53 -1.04 21.81
C PHE A 33 -15.33 -0.98 20.30
N SER A 34 -14.89 0.19 19.84
CA SER A 34 -14.28 0.38 18.53
C SER A 34 -12.98 1.15 18.68
N VAL A 35 -12.02 0.91 17.78
CA VAL A 35 -10.78 1.69 17.69
C VAL A 35 -10.59 2.16 16.26
N THR A 36 -10.29 3.44 16.09
CA THR A 36 -9.89 4.00 14.80
C THR A 36 -8.46 4.50 14.90
N MET A 37 -7.60 3.98 14.02
CA MET A 37 -6.21 4.40 13.92
C MET A 37 -6.05 5.37 12.74
N VAL A 38 -5.49 6.55 12.98
CA VAL A 38 -5.30 7.59 11.96
C VAL A 38 -3.83 7.98 11.89
N PRO A 39 -3.13 7.66 10.79
CA PRO A 39 -1.77 8.14 10.57
C PRO A 39 -1.79 9.63 10.22
N GLY A 40 -0.86 10.39 10.81
CA GLY A 40 -0.59 11.78 10.48
C GLY A 40 0.48 11.94 9.40
N GLN A 41 1.03 13.14 9.29
CA GLN A 41 2.13 13.44 8.38
C GLN A 41 3.48 13.19 9.07
N LEU A 42 4.49 12.77 8.30
CA LEU A 42 5.86 12.62 8.79
C LEU A 42 6.35 13.95 9.39
N ASP A 43 6.72 13.93 10.66
CA ASP A 43 7.47 15.00 11.30
C ASP A 43 8.93 14.89 10.85
N THR A 44 9.35 15.78 9.95
CA THR A 44 10.70 15.79 9.38
C THR A 44 11.76 16.21 10.38
N LEU A 45 11.40 16.87 11.49
CA LEU A 45 12.33 17.27 12.54
C LEU A 45 12.62 16.11 13.49
N GLN A 46 11.60 15.31 13.81
CA GLN A 46 11.74 14.16 14.70
C GLN A 46 12.00 12.84 13.97
N GLY A 47 11.77 12.77 12.66
CA GLY A 47 11.90 11.54 11.88
C GLY A 47 10.84 10.49 12.22
N THR A 48 9.71 10.92 12.78
CA THR A 48 8.61 10.07 13.24
C THR A 48 7.32 10.45 12.55
N THR A 49 6.41 9.49 12.41
CA THR A 49 5.03 9.77 12.00
C THR A 49 4.10 9.60 13.20
N PRO A 50 3.27 10.60 13.56
CA PRO A 50 2.28 10.42 14.59
C PRO A 50 1.16 9.50 14.08
N VAL A 51 0.75 8.53 14.88
CA VAL A 51 -0.41 7.67 14.66
C VAL A 51 -1.33 7.85 15.85
N THR A 52 -2.52 8.38 15.59
CA THR A 52 -3.50 8.68 16.64
C THR A 52 -4.53 7.57 16.71
N ALA A 53 -4.72 7.00 17.90
CA ALA A 53 -5.76 6.04 18.20
C ALA A 53 -6.94 6.73 18.88
N TYR A 54 -8.13 6.53 18.34
CA TYR A 54 -9.40 6.94 18.93
C TYR A 54 -10.10 5.68 19.47
N VAL A 55 -10.15 5.54 20.79
CA VAL A 55 -10.77 4.39 21.47
C VAL A 55 -12.15 4.78 21.97
N THR A 56 -13.19 4.14 21.44
CA THR A 56 -14.59 4.48 21.74
C THR A 56 -15.26 3.36 22.51
N ASN A 57 -16.08 3.74 23.50
CA ASN A 57 -16.97 2.83 24.21
C ASN A 57 -18.31 2.73 23.47
N GLU A 58 -18.52 1.62 22.77
CA GLU A 58 -19.71 1.34 21.94
C GLU A 58 -20.80 0.57 22.71
N SER A 59 -20.63 0.45 24.03
CA SER A 59 -21.62 -0.18 24.87
C SER A 59 -22.97 0.56 24.77
N PRO A 60 -24.11 -0.08 25.03
CA PRO A 60 -25.41 0.57 24.96
C PRO A 60 -25.50 1.81 25.85
N ALA A 61 -26.19 2.83 25.35
CA ALA A 61 -26.52 4.04 26.10
C ALA A 61 -27.21 3.70 27.43
N GLY A 62 -26.76 4.33 28.53
CA GLY A 62 -27.27 4.06 29.87
C GLY A 62 -26.70 2.82 30.57
N SER A 63 -25.84 2.03 29.90
CA SER A 63 -25.08 0.99 30.59
C SER A 63 -24.01 1.59 31.51
N ASN A 64 -23.64 0.84 32.55
CA ASN A 64 -22.55 1.19 33.46
C ASN A 64 -21.17 0.70 32.97
N ALA A 65 -21.07 0.25 31.71
CA ALA A 65 -19.83 -0.23 31.14
C ALA A 65 -18.88 0.93 30.92
N SER A 66 -17.73 0.93 31.60
CA SER A 66 -16.66 1.90 31.39
C SER A 66 -15.31 1.20 31.29
N PHE A 67 -14.40 1.78 30.52
CA PHE A 67 -13.01 1.37 30.46
C PHE A 67 -12.10 2.43 31.08
N SER A 68 -10.97 1.98 31.63
CA SER A 68 -10.04 2.84 32.38
C SER A 68 -8.57 2.51 32.12
N SER A 69 -8.29 1.57 31.22
CA SER A 69 -6.95 1.32 30.68
C SER A 69 -7.02 0.45 29.43
N PHE A 70 -5.95 0.46 28.64
CA PHE A 70 -5.82 -0.37 27.45
C PHE A 70 -4.37 -0.59 27.01
N THR A 71 -4.16 -1.58 26.16
CA THR A 71 -2.91 -1.78 25.40
C THR A 71 -3.20 -1.70 23.91
N LEU A 72 -2.23 -1.21 23.14
CA LEU A 72 -2.21 -1.32 21.68
C LEU A 72 -0.93 -2.01 21.25
N SER A 73 -1.05 -3.05 20.44
CA SER A 73 0.10 -3.80 19.91
C SER A 73 0.11 -3.76 18.38
N LEU A 74 1.24 -3.35 17.82
CA LEU A 74 1.52 -3.25 16.39
C LEU A 74 2.06 -4.59 15.86
N SER A 75 1.34 -5.18 14.91
CA SER A 75 1.88 -6.20 14.00
C SER A 75 2.38 -5.51 12.74
N SER A 76 3.69 -5.25 12.72
CA SER A 76 4.36 -4.51 11.65
C SER A 76 4.63 -5.38 10.44
N VAL A 77 4.24 -4.90 9.26
CA VAL A 77 4.55 -5.58 7.97
C VAL A 77 5.88 -5.09 7.39
N SER A 78 6.43 -3.96 7.87
CA SER A 78 7.55 -3.26 7.21
C SER A 78 8.62 -2.69 8.16
N GLY A 79 8.77 -3.25 9.36
CA GLY A 79 9.77 -2.78 10.33
C GLY A 79 9.39 -1.47 11.04
N LEU A 80 8.14 -1.00 10.89
CA LEU A 80 7.55 0.04 11.73
C LEU A 80 7.69 -0.30 13.21
N THR A 81 8.15 0.69 13.99
CA THR A 81 8.33 0.59 15.45
C THR A 81 7.78 1.83 16.13
N ILE A 82 7.36 1.68 17.39
CA ILE A 82 6.87 2.77 18.24
C ILE A 82 8.07 3.33 19.00
N GLN A 83 8.38 4.60 18.78
CA GLN A 83 9.50 5.27 19.45
C GLN A 83 9.05 5.97 20.74
N SER A 84 7.91 6.66 20.69
CA SER A 84 7.35 7.36 21.83
C SER A 84 5.83 7.40 21.77
N VAL A 85 5.22 7.86 22.85
CA VAL A 85 3.77 8.08 22.97
C VAL A 85 3.55 9.36 23.78
N ASP A 86 2.64 10.20 23.32
CA ASP A 86 2.28 11.42 24.01
C ASP A 86 1.45 11.09 25.26
N GLN A 87 1.65 11.87 26.32
CA GLN A 87 0.79 11.76 27.50
C GLN A 87 -0.62 12.23 27.14
N PRO A 88 -1.68 11.46 27.45
CA PRO A 88 -3.04 11.84 27.08
C PRO A 88 -3.46 13.12 27.82
N SER A 89 -3.91 14.13 27.06
CA SER A 89 -4.39 15.40 27.63
C SER A 89 -5.65 15.24 28.49
N GLY A 90 -6.43 14.18 28.25
CA GLY A 90 -7.60 13.79 29.03
C GLY A 90 -7.29 13.10 30.37
N GLY A 91 -6.01 12.96 30.74
CA GLY A 91 -5.59 12.27 31.97
C GLY A 91 -5.24 10.79 31.74
N GLY A 92 -4.53 10.22 32.71
CA GLY A 92 -3.91 8.89 32.62
C GLY A 92 -2.42 8.97 32.29
N PHE A 93 -1.83 7.80 32.04
CA PHE A 93 -0.41 7.63 31.78
C PHE A 93 -0.21 6.68 30.60
N ALA A 94 0.49 7.15 29.57
CA ALA A 94 0.85 6.35 28.41
C ALA A 94 2.35 6.06 28.41
N GLN A 95 2.72 4.83 28.06
CA GLN A 95 4.13 4.43 27.93
C GLN A 95 4.31 3.40 26.83
N VAL A 96 5.47 3.47 26.16
CA VAL A 96 5.94 2.44 25.25
C VAL A 96 6.47 1.27 26.08
N THR A 97 5.88 0.09 25.93
CA THR A 97 6.26 -1.12 26.67
C THR A 97 7.19 -2.03 25.87
N SER A 98 7.15 -1.93 24.54
CA SER A 98 8.08 -2.56 23.61
C SER A 98 8.13 -1.76 22.31
N PRO A 99 9.07 -2.03 21.40
CA PRO A 99 9.11 -1.38 20.09
C PRO A 99 7.83 -1.55 19.25
N THR A 100 6.91 -2.41 19.65
CA THR A 100 5.64 -2.66 18.96
C THR A 100 4.44 -2.60 19.89
N SER A 101 4.57 -2.09 21.11
CA SER A 101 3.42 -2.03 22.03
C SER A 101 3.48 -0.83 22.95
N ILE A 102 2.29 -0.30 23.25
CA ILE A 102 2.09 0.69 24.30
C ILE A 102 1.11 0.17 25.36
N SER A 103 1.18 0.76 26.54
CA SER A 103 0.14 0.67 27.56
C SER A 103 -0.34 2.05 27.95
N VAL A 104 -1.63 2.15 28.23
CA VAL A 104 -2.28 3.36 28.72
C VAL A 104 -3.08 3.00 29.96
N THR A 105 -2.74 3.61 31.10
CA THR A 105 -3.34 3.31 32.42
C THR A 105 -3.86 4.57 33.09
N GLY A 106 -4.72 4.39 34.10
CA GLY A 106 -5.20 5.48 34.95
C GLY A 106 -6.02 6.54 34.23
N ILE A 107 -6.61 6.23 33.07
CA ILE A 107 -7.46 7.19 32.35
C ILE A 107 -8.79 7.36 33.09
N PRO A 108 -9.44 8.54 33.00
CA PRO A 108 -10.80 8.70 33.52
C PRO A 108 -11.74 7.65 32.92
N ASN A 109 -12.72 7.20 33.70
CA ASN A 109 -13.67 6.18 33.25
C ASN A 109 -14.41 6.66 32.00
N VAL A 110 -14.09 6.08 30.85
CA VAL A 110 -14.73 6.40 29.57
C VAL A 110 -16.04 5.62 29.49
N LYS A 111 -17.15 6.34 29.55
CA LYS A 111 -18.51 5.80 29.54
C LYS A 111 -19.07 5.68 28.14
N PRO A 112 -20.18 4.96 27.95
CA PRO A 112 -20.85 4.92 26.66
C PRO A 112 -21.32 6.33 26.30
N GLN A 113 -21.21 6.69 25.02
CA GLN A 113 -21.53 8.03 24.48
C GLN A 113 -20.55 9.16 24.86
N ASP A 114 -19.51 8.89 25.66
CA ASP A 114 -18.41 9.85 25.82
C ASP A 114 -17.64 10.00 24.50
N PRO A 115 -16.98 11.15 24.27
CA PRO A 115 -16.06 11.29 23.15
C PRO A 115 -14.95 10.22 23.19
N PRO A 116 -14.41 9.81 22.03
CA PRO A 116 -13.33 8.82 21.98
C PRO A 116 -12.12 9.26 22.80
N PHE A 117 -11.57 8.33 23.58
CA PHE A 117 -10.30 8.57 24.26
C PHE A 117 -9.17 8.55 23.24
N THR A 118 -8.36 9.60 23.23
CA THR A 118 -7.35 9.82 22.19
C THR A 118 -5.95 9.61 22.77
N VAL A 119 -5.12 8.83 22.06
CA VAL A 119 -3.69 8.69 22.35
C VAL A 119 -2.90 8.75 21.05
N THR A 120 -1.77 9.48 21.06
CA THR A 120 -0.92 9.65 19.87
C THR A 120 0.42 8.97 20.10
N MET A 121 0.77 8.06 19.21
CA MET A 121 2.05 7.34 19.18
C MET A 121 2.92 7.91 18.09
N HIS A 122 4.23 7.99 18.31
CA HIS A 122 5.18 8.41 17.29
C HIS A 122 5.94 7.19 16.80
N VAL A 123 5.72 6.82 15.54
CA VAL A 123 6.32 5.63 14.93
C VAL A 123 7.49 5.99 14.04
N VAL A 124 8.51 5.13 14.01
CA VAL A 124 9.65 5.20 13.11
C VAL A 124 9.50 4.13 12.04
N GLY A 125 9.92 4.46 10.82
CA GLY A 125 9.75 3.62 9.64
C GLY A 125 8.49 3.98 8.86
N CYS A 126 8.20 3.20 7.84
CA CYS A 126 7.06 3.43 6.95
C CYS A 126 6.60 2.12 6.30
N GLY A 127 5.44 2.16 5.68
CA GLY A 127 4.86 1.06 4.92
C GLY A 127 3.36 1.00 5.07
N ASP A 128 2.77 -0.07 4.56
CA ASP A 128 1.33 -0.21 4.45
C ASP A 128 0.81 -1.55 4.97
N GLY A 129 -0.45 -1.55 5.40
CA GLY A 129 -1.07 -2.76 5.95
C GLY A 129 -0.66 -3.11 7.38
N SER A 130 0.03 -2.22 8.09
CA SER A 130 0.38 -2.44 9.50
C SER A 130 -0.89 -2.50 10.35
N THR A 131 -1.02 -3.54 11.16
CA THR A 131 -2.25 -3.84 11.89
C THR A 131 -2.06 -3.67 13.39
N TRP A 132 -3.01 -3.01 14.04
CA TRP A 132 -3.03 -2.73 15.47
C TRP A 132 -4.01 -3.66 16.18
N THR A 133 -3.59 -4.21 17.32
CA THR A 133 -4.42 -5.08 18.15
C THR A 133 -4.67 -4.39 19.49
N PRO A 134 -5.91 -3.95 19.75
CA PRO A 134 -6.27 -3.36 21.04
C PRO A 134 -6.72 -4.42 22.05
N THR A 135 -6.39 -4.19 23.32
CA THR A 135 -7.02 -4.86 24.46
C THR A 135 -7.48 -3.80 25.46
N ILE A 136 -8.79 -3.71 25.67
CA ILE A 136 -9.40 -2.63 26.46
C ILE A 136 -9.94 -3.21 27.79
N TYR A 137 -9.59 -2.60 28.91
CA TYR A 137 -9.87 -3.12 30.25
C TYR A 137 -10.78 -2.19 31.05
N THR A 138 -11.67 -2.78 31.85
CA THR A 138 -12.50 -2.02 32.80
C THR A 138 -11.71 -1.39 33.94
N GLY A 139 -10.61 -2.01 34.37
CA GLY A 139 -9.79 -1.53 35.48
C GLY A 139 -8.79 -0.47 35.04
N SER A 140 -8.25 0.31 35.99
CA SER A 140 -7.32 1.41 35.70
C SER A 140 -5.87 0.96 35.44
N ASN A 141 -5.53 -0.30 35.73
CA ASN A 141 -4.16 -0.82 35.68
C ASN A 141 -4.08 -2.13 34.89
N LEU A 142 -4.64 -2.14 33.66
CA LEU A 142 -4.66 -3.30 32.75
C LEU A 142 -5.30 -4.55 33.37
N SER A 143 -6.39 -4.34 34.13
CA SER A 143 -7.01 -5.38 34.94
C SER A 143 -8.53 -5.38 34.82
N GLY A 144 -9.16 -6.45 35.31
CA GLY A 144 -10.62 -6.62 35.24
C GLY A 144 -11.08 -7.23 33.92
N PHE A 145 -12.35 -6.98 33.56
CA PHE A 145 -12.94 -7.54 32.35
C PHE A 145 -12.43 -6.83 31.11
N VAL A 146 -12.27 -7.59 30.04
CA VAL A 146 -11.86 -7.09 28.72
C VAL A 146 -13.11 -6.79 27.89
N PHE A 147 -13.10 -5.67 27.18
CA PHE A 147 -14.17 -5.35 26.22
C PHE A 147 -14.01 -6.18 24.95
N VAL A 148 -15.12 -6.42 24.26
CA VAL A 148 -15.16 -7.11 22.97
C VAL A 148 -15.43 -6.08 21.88
N GLN A 149 -14.83 -6.25 20.71
CA GLN A 149 -15.08 -5.34 19.60
C GLN A 149 -16.55 -5.41 19.16
N ASP A 150 -17.19 -4.26 18.95
CA ASP A 150 -18.54 -4.23 18.37
C ASP A 150 -18.48 -4.66 16.89
N SER A 151 -19.30 -5.63 16.50
CA SER A 151 -19.40 -6.10 15.12
C SER A 151 -20.19 -5.14 14.21
N ARG A 152 -20.96 -4.21 14.79
CA ARG A 152 -21.78 -3.24 14.05
C ARG A 152 -21.00 -1.97 13.71
N THR A 153 -20.00 -1.63 14.51
CA THR A 153 -19.09 -0.50 14.31
C THR A 153 -17.66 -1.02 14.21
N PRO A 154 -17.24 -1.47 13.01
CA PRO A 154 -15.94 -2.11 12.83
C PRO A 154 -14.79 -1.15 13.16
N SER A 155 -13.83 -1.63 13.93
CA SER A 155 -12.58 -0.92 14.19
C SER A 155 -11.76 -0.78 12.88
N LEU A 156 -11.14 0.39 12.71
CA LEU A 156 -10.18 0.66 11.64
C LEU A 156 -8.77 0.50 12.21
N LEU A 157 -8.31 -0.75 12.22
CA LEU A 157 -7.06 -1.17 12.88
C LEU A 157 -5.85 -1.20 11.95
N THR A 158 -6.03 -0.93 10.67
CA THR A 158 -4.92 -0.91 9.71
C THR A 158 -4.48 0.51 9.46
N THR A 159 -3.17 0.75 9.51
CA THR A 159 -2.58 2.06 9.21
C THR A 159 -1.56 1.96 8.10
N ASP A 160 -1.58 2.97 7.25
CA ASP A 160 -0.61 3.18 6.21
C ASP A 160 0.25 4.39 6.56
N VAL A 161 1.54 4.17 6.77
CA VAL A 161 2.50 5.22 7.12
C VAL A 161 3.31 5.53 5.87
N ALA A 162 3.13 6.74 5.33
CA ALA A 162 3.83 7.16 4.13
C ALA A 162 5.35 7.17 4.36
N CYS A 163 6.09 6.65 3.39
CA CYS A 163 7.54 6.71 3.40
C CYS A 163 8.07 8.11 3.03
N GLY A 164 7.21 8.93 2.46
CA GLY A 164 7.46 10.32 2.12
C GLY A 164 6.41 10.84 1.15
N SER A 165 6.56 12.12 0.79
CA SER A 165 5.84 12.75 -0.30
C SER A 165 6.85 13.10 -1.40
N VAL A 166 6.45 12.93 -2.65
CA VAL A 166 7.32 13.19 -3.80
C VAL A 166 6.63 14.05 -4.84
N SER A 167 7.28 15.16 -5.18
CA SER A 167 6.87 16.07 -6.23
C SER A 167 7.10 15.49 -7.62
N CYS A 168 6.54 16.15 -8.62
CA CYS A 168 6.82 15.86 -10.02
C CYS A 168 8.32 15.99 -10.32
N ALA A 169 8.87 15.04 -11.09
CA ALA A 169 10.31 14.92 -11.35
C ALA A 169 11.18 14.82 -10.08
N GLY A 170 10.58 14.55 -8.91
CA GLY A 170 11.26 14.50 -7.62
C GLY A 170 11.88 13.14 -7.35
N ALA A 171 12.98 13.13 -6.61
CA ALA A 171 13.53 11.90 -6.05
C ALA A 171 12.70 11.45 -4.84
N LEU A 172 12.47 10.15 -4.74
CA LEU A 172 11.95 9.53 -3.53
C LEU A 172 12.99 9.71 -2.41
N ALA A 173 12.51 9.96 -1.19
CA ALA A 173 13.36 9.81 -0.02
C ALA A 173 13.85 8.36 0.06
N LYS A 174 15.12 8.19 0.44
CA LYS A 174 15.74 6.88 0.62
C LYS A 174 14.98 6.13 1.72
N VAL A 175 14.36 4.99 1.35
CA VAL A 175 13.61 4.16 2.27
C VAL A 175 14.44 2.94 2.64
N THR A 176 14.92 2.88 3.88
CA THR A 176 15.61 1.69 4.40
C THR A 176 14.61 0.83 5.16
N GLN A 177 14.51 -0.44 4.77
CA GLN A 177 13.72 -1.47 5.43
C GLN A 177 14.60 -2.67 5.77
N PRO A 178 14.12 -3.60 6.63
CA PRO A 178 14.95 -4.73 7.09
C PRO A 178 15.61 -5.53 5.96
N ASP A 179 14.93 -5.63 4.81
CA ASP A 179 15.33 -6.44 3.67
C ASP A 179 16.04 -5.64 2.55
N GLY A 180 16.40 -4.39 2.82
CA GLY A 180 17.13 -3.57 1.87
C GLY A 180 16.62 -2.14 1.77
N THR A 181 17.15 -1.41 0.80
CA THR A 181 16.88 0.01 0.61
C THR A 181 16.30 0.30 -0.76
N ILE A 182 15.31 1.19 -0.77
CA ILE A 182 14.62 1.63 -1.95
C ILE A 182 14.91 3.10 -2.20
N THR A 183 15.34 3.39 -3.41
CA THR A 183 15.48 4.74 -3.95
C THR A 183 14.69 4.85 -5.24
N GLY A 184 14.37 6.04 -5.70
CA GLY A 184 13.65 6.18 -6.95
C GLY A 184 13.30 7.61 -7.28
N VAL A 185 12.46 7.77 -8.29
CA VAL A 185 11.97 9.05 -8.78
C VAL A 185 10.50 8.92 -9.17
N ARG A 186 9.77 10.03 -9.05
CA ARG A 186 8.49 10.21 -9.74
C ARG A 186 8.73 10.88 -11.08
N GLY A 187 8.06 10.40 -12.12
CA GLY A 187 8.15 10.96 -13.46
C GLY A 187 7.70 12.42 -13.55
N SER A 188 8.13 13.11 -14.60
CA SER A 188 7.59 14.43 -14.97
C SER A 188 6.20 14.34 -15.59
N TYR A 189 5.81 13.14 -16.03
CA TYR A 189 4.52 12.85 -16.66
C TYR A 189 3.83 11.71 -15.92
N ASN A 190 2.52 11.70 -16.04
CA ASN A 190 1.66 10.60 -15.64
C ASN A 190 1.71 9.48 -16.69
N GLN A 191 1.14 8.33 -16.36
CA GLN A 191 1.13 7.14 -17.21
C GLN A 191 0.41 7.37 -18.56
N ASP A 192 -0.53 8.33 -18.61
CA ASP A 192 -1.26 8.75 -19.81
C ASP A 192 -0.51 9.83 -20.65
N GLY A 193 0.66 10.27 -20.20
CA GLY A 193 1.46 11.31 -20.83
C GLY A 193 1.01 12.74 -20.52
N THR A 194 0.06 12.94 -19.62
CA THR A 194 -0.22 14.27 -19.07
C THR A 194 0.90 14.72 -18.16
N THR A 195 1.15 16.02 -18.09
CA THR A 195 2.17 16.58 -17.19
C THR A 195 1.78 16.35 -15.73
N CYS A 196 2.74 15.92 -14.92
CA CYS A 196 2.54 15.81 -13.48
C CYS A 196 2.39 17.21 -12.86
N THR A 197 1.39 17.39 -11.97
CA THR A 197 1.10 18.68 -11.33
C THR A 197 1.08 18.66 -9.80
N THR A 198 0.83 17.50 -9.18
CA THR A 198 0.54 17.42 -7.73
C THR A 198 1.48 16.43 -7.06
N ALA A 199 2.16 16.78 -5.95
CA ALA A 199 2.94 15.83 -5.15
C ALA A 199 2.07 14.69 -4.58
N VAL A 200 2.65 13.52 -4.31
CA VAL A 200 1.88 12.37 -3.80
C VAL A 200 2.66 11.58 -2.75
N ASN A 201 1.95 11.06 -1.77
CA ASN A 201 2.50 10.17 -0.77
C ASN A 201 2.73 8.78 -1.36
N TYR A 202 3.87 8.18 -1.01
CA TYR A 202 4.22 6.82 -1.43
C TYR A 202 4.48 5.93 -0.22
N PHE A 203 4.24 4.64 -0.42
CA PHE A 203 4.30 3.61 0.59
C PHE A 203 5.09 2.43 0.04
N VAL A 204 5.92 1.86 0.90
CA VAL A 204 6.82 0.79 0.54
C VAL A 204 6.76 -0.26 1.64
N THR A 205 6.61 -1.51 1.27
CA THR A 205 6.60 -2.65 2.20
C THR A 205 7.43 -3.77 1.58
N ASN A 206 8.64 -3.95 2.09
CA ASN A 206 9.60 -4.95 1.68
C ASN A 206 9.62 -6.10 2.68
N THR A 207 9.11 -7.25 2.25
CA THR A 207 9.15 -8.51 2.98
C THR A 207 9.75 -9.60 2.11
N ILE A 208 10.76 -9.27 1.29
CA ILE A 208 11.39 -10.24 0.39
C ILE A 208 12.03 -11.39 1.16
N SER A 209 12.66 -11.13 2.31
CA SER A 209 13.33 -12.21 3.07
C SER A 209 12.35 -13.18 3.72
N VAL A 210 11.15 -12.69 4.08
CA VAL A 210 10.13 -13.47 4.80
C VAL A 210 9.11 -14.08 3.85
N ASN A 211 8.56 -13.27 2.93
CA ASN A 211 7.44 -13.62 2.06
C ASN A 211 7.79 -13.58 0.57
N GLY A 212 9.02 -13.23 0.19
CA GLY A 212 9.42 -13.09 -1.22
C GLY A 212 8.72 -11.95 -1.95
N THR A 213 8.19 -10.95 -1.23
CA THR A 213 7.36 -9.89 -1.81
C THR A 213 7.84 -8.49 -1.48
N LEU A 214 7.77 -7.62 -2.49
CA LEU A 214 7.91 -6.17 -2.37
C LEU A 214 6.63 -5.50 -2.86
N LYS A 215 6.06 -4.62 -2.03
CA LYS A 215 4.94 -3.75 -2.38
C LYS A 215 5.41 -2.31 -2.43
N PHE A 216 5.29 -1.69 -3.59
CA PHE A 216 5.43 -0.25 -3.77
C PHE A 216 4.08 0.29 -4.24
N ARG A 217 3.56 1.32 -3.59
CA ARG A 217 2.33 2.00 -4.03
C ARG A 217 2.37 3.47 -3.67
N TRP A 218 1.38 4.21 -4.14
CA TRP A 218 1.14 5.60 -3.77
C TRP A 218 -0.32 5.79 -3.39
N ASP A 219 -0.65 7.01 -2.96
CA ASP A 219 -2.03 7.42 -2.79
C ASP A 219 -2.74 7.52 -4.16
N LEU A 220 -3.43 6.45 -4.53
CA LEU A 220 -4.15 6.33 -5.80
C LEU A 220 -5.28 7.35 -5.92
N ALA A 221 -5.90 7.75 -4.81
CA ALA A 221 -6.98 8.74 -4.84
C ALA A 221 -6.43 10.12 -5.21
N ALA A 222 -5.22 10.45 -4.76
CA ALA A 222 -4.57 11.72 -5.06
C ALA A 222 -3.97 11.77 -6.48
N ALA A 223 -3.40 10.68 -6.98
CA ALA A 223 -2.74 10.66 -8.28
C ALA A 223 -2.89 9.29 -8.98
N PRO A 224 -4.06 8.95 -9.54
CA PRO A 224 -4.33 7.62 -10.08
C PRO A 224 -3.39 7.22 -11.23
N GLN A 225 -2.91 8.21 -11.98
CA GLN A 225 -2.05 8.02 -13.14
C GLN A 225 -0.57 8.30 -12.83
N ALA A 226 -0.15 8.37 -11.57
CA ALA A 226 1.24 8.65 -11.24
C ALA A 226 2.20 7.56 -11.75
N ALA A 227 3.38 7.97 -12.22
CA ALA A 227 4.42 7.07 -12.68
C ALA A 227 5.68 7.19 -11.82
N PHE A 228 6.27 6.05 -11.50
CA PHE A 228 7.46 5.95 -10.66
C PHE A 228 8.48 5.01 -11.28
N ARG A 229 9.76 5.28 -11.02
CA ARG A 229 10.83 4.29 -11.10
C ARG A 229 11.46 4.18 -9.74
N TYR A 230 11.73 2.97 -9.32
CA TYR A 230 12.49 2.73 -8.11
C TYR A 230 13.54 1.64 -8.34
N SER A 231 14.53 1.64 -7.48
CA SER A 231 15.64 0.70 -7.45
C SER A 231 15.73 0.13 -6.03
N LEU A 232 16.08 -1.14 -5.95
CA LEU A 232 16.14 -1.89 -4.70
C LEU A 232 17.56 -2.44 -4.51
N TRP A 233 18.12 -2.17 -3.35
CA TRP A 233 19.50 -2.49 -2.99
C TRP A 233 19.52 -3.34 -1.71
N SER A 234 20.35 -4.39 -1.65
CA SER A 234 20.51 -5.21 -0.43
C SER A 234 21.31 -4.45 0.62
N ASP A 235 22.30 -3.68 0.17
CA ASP A 235 23.08 -2.77 0.99
C ASP A 235 23.15 -1.40 0.32
N ALA A 236 22.64 -0.39 1.03
CA ALA A 236 22.57 0.98 0.56
C ALA A 236 23.91 1.73 0.59
N ALA A 237 24.89 1.26 1.35
CA ALA A 237 26.23 1.84 1.43
C ALA A 237 27.12 1.30 0.31
N ALA A 238 26.98 0.00 0.00
CA ALA A 238 27.77 -0.67 -1.02
C ALA A 238 27.10 -0.70 -2.41
N SER A 239 25.88 -0.15 -2.54
CA SER A 239 25.07 -0.21 -3.78
C SER A 239 24.99 -1.63 -4.34
N VAL A 240 24.92 -2.62 -3.44
CA VAL A 240 24.87 -4.03 -3.84
C VAL A 240 23.44 -4.31 -4.31
N PRO A 241 23.24 -4.72 -5.57
CA PRO A 241 21.92 -5.07 -6.06
C PRO A 241 21.36 -6.26 -5.29
N ILE A 242 20.04 -6.30 -5.07
CA ILE A 242 19.42 -7.51 -4.54
C ILE A 242 19.56 -8.62 -5.58
N ASN A 243 20.10 -9.77 -5.16
CA ASN A 243 20.01 -11.00 -5.94
C ASN A 243 18.57 -11.49 -5.90
N TRP A 244 17.81 -11.13 -6.94
CA TRP A 244 16.45 -11.61 -7.12
C TRP A 244 16.48 -13.14 -7.26
N THR A 245 15.67 -13.83 -6.45
CA THR A 245 15.47 -15.27 -6.66
C THR A 245 14.64 -15.48 -7.92
N ALA A 246 14.78 -16.64 -8.57
CA ALA A 246 13.99 -16.99 -9.76
C ALA A 246 12.45 -16.95 -9.53
N ASN A 247 12.02 -16.97 -8.26
CA ASN A 247 10.62 -16.94 -7.85
C ASN A 247 10.14 -15.54 -7.43
N ALA A 248 11.00 -14.53 -7.51
CA ALA A 248 10.66 -13.23 -6.97
C ALA A 248 9.57 -12.55 -7.80
N LYS A 249 8.59 -11.99 -7.09
CA LYS A 249 7.43 -11.34 -7.68
C LYS A 249 7.35 -9.90 -7.21
N VAL A 250 6.97 -9.01 -8.12
CA VAL A 250 6.66 -7.62 -7.76
C VAL A 250 5.15 -7.47 -7.66
N ALA A 251 4.67 -6.68 -6.71
CA ALA A 251 3.25 -6.32 -6.64
C ALA A 251 2.93 -5.32 -7.75
N TRP A 252 1.97 -5.65 -8.60
CA TRP A 252 1.39 -4.73 -9.58
C TRP A 252 -0.05 -4.41 -9.18
N LEU A 253 -0.48 -3.19 -9.50
CA LEU A 253 -1.89 -2.79 -9.41
C LEU A 253 -2.65 -3.53 -10.51
N CYS A 254 -3.64 -4.34 -10.17
CA CYS A 254 -4.53 -4.92 -11.18
C CYS A 254 -5.61 -3.88 -11.56
N ASP A 255 -6.19 -3.98 -12.76
CA ASP A 255 -7.29 -3.11 -13.18
C ASP A 255 -8.41 -3.83 -13.97
N PRO A 256 -9.71 -3.63 -13.66
CA PRO A 256 -10.31 -3.20 -12.39
C PRO A 256 -11.45 -4.12 -11.89
N ALA A 257 -11.60 -4.17 -10.57
CA ALA A 257 -12.91 -4.18 -9.91
C ALA A 257 -12.78 -3.51 -8.52
N GLY A 258 -12.58 -2.20 -8.50
CA GLY A 258 -12.89 -1.34 -7.35
C GLY A 258 -12.04 -1.43 -6.08
N ASP A 259 -11.08 -2.35 -5.97
CA ASP A 259 -10.25 -2.48 -4.75
C ASP A 259 -8.83 -1.91 -4.95
N PRO A 260 -8.47 -0.78 -4.30
CA PRO A 260 -7.10 -0.27 -4.27
C PRO A 260 -6.10 -1.22 -3.56
N ASN A 261 -6.58 -2.31 -2.96
CA ASN A 261 -5.77 -3.41 -2.44
C ASN A 261 -5.68 -4.63 -3.37
N SER A 262 -6.31 -4.61 -4.54
CA SER A 262 -6.19 -5.69 -5.53
C SER A 262 -4.76 -5.72 -6.08
N LYS A 263 -4.05 -6.82 -5.80
CA LYS A 263 -2.64 -7.03 -6.16
C LYS A 263 -2.52 -8.19 -7.13
N CYS A 264 -1.75 -8.00 -8.19
CA CYS A 264 -1.34 -9.04 -9.10
C CYS A 264 0.16 -9.24 -8.88
N TRP A 265 0.57 -10.44 -8.52
CA TRP A 265 1.99 -10.77 -8.36
C TRP A 265 2.51 -11.31 -9.68
N VAL A 266 3.31 -10.50 -10.39
CA VAL A 266 3.94 -10.94 -11.64
C VAL A 266 5.42 -11.28 -11.38
N PRO A 267 5.97 -12.27 -12.10
CA PRO A 267 7.41 -12.53 -12.08
C PRO A 267 8.19 -11.26 -12.42
N ALA A 268 9.21 -10.96 -11.63
CA ALA A 268 10.08 -9.82 -11.87
C ALA A 268 10.92 -10.06 -13.16
N GLN A 269 10.87 -9.13 -14.12
CA GLN A 269 11.55 -9.24 -15.42
C GLN A 269 12.71 -8.23 -15.52
N PRO A 270 13.79 -8.52 -16.27
CA PRO A 270 14.90 -7.59 -16.45
C PRO A 270 14.51 -6.33 -17.23
N CYS A 271 15.16 -5.20 -16.91
CA CYS A 271 15.00 -3.94 -17.63
C CYS A 271 15.73 -3.97 -18.98
N GLU A 272 15.10 -3.48 -20.05
CA GLU A 272 15.73 -3.36 -21.37
C GLU A 272 16.88 -2.32 -21.41
N ARG A 273 16.95 -1.39 -20.44
CA ARG A 273 18.05 -0.41 -20.30
C ARG A 273 18.51 -0.29 -18.83
N PRO A 274 19.69 -0.84 -18.46
CA PRO A 274 20.15 -0.91 -17.08
C PRO A 274 20.82 0.39 -16.56
N THR A 275 21.02 1.41 -17.40
CA THR A 275 21.76 2.61 -16.99
C THR A 275 20.96 3.45 -15.99
N LEU A 276 21.49 3.53 -14.77
CA LEU A 276 20.96 4.22 -13.58
C LEU A 276 20.83 5.74 -13.71
N GLN A 277 21.11 6.36 -14.86
CA GLN A 277 20.89 7.79 -15.01
C GLN A 277 19.41 8.09 -14.75
N ALA A 278 19.17 9.16 -13.99
CA ALA A 278 17.85 9.74 -13.88
C ALA A 278 17.40 10.01 -15.31
N GLU A 279 16.50 9.18 -15.81
CA GLU A 279 15.69 9.52 -16.97
C GLU A 279 14.50 10.23 -16.31
N PRO A 280 14.40 11.58 -16.32
CA PRO A 280 13.23 12.29 -15.81
C PRO A 280 11.92 11.95 -16.54
N TYR A 281 11.92 10.91 -17.37
CA TYR A 281 11.09 10.69 -18.55
C TYR A 281 10.39 9.32 -18.53
N LEU A 282 10.05 8.87 -17.32
CA LEU A 282 9.24 7.67 -17.08
C LEU A 282 7.76 8.03 -16.98
N PRO A 283 6.88 7.35 -17.74
CA PRO A 283 6.91 7.30 -19.20
C PRO A 283 6.86 8.71 -19.81
N TRP A 284 7.25 8.83 -21.07
CA TRP A 284 7.33 10.11 -21.78
C TRP A 284 6.65 10.01 -23.14
N PRO A 285 5.82 10.99 -23.52
CA PRO A 285 5.21 11.00 -24.84
C PRO A 285 6.24 11.39 -25.91
N TYR A 286 6.56 10.49 -26.83
CA TYR A 286 7.48 10.80 -27.94
C TYR A 286 6.82 11.67 -29.02
N ALA A 287 5.54 11.45 -29.28
CA ALA A 287 4.79 12.09 -30.34
C ALA A 287 3.27 11.97 -30.10
N SER A 288 2.46 12.76 -30.80
CA SER A 288 1.00 12.61 -30.83
C SER A 288 0.61 11.88 -32.10
N LEU A 289 -0.30 10.92 -32.01
CA LEU A 289 -0.69 10.12 -33.15
C LEU A 289 -1.53 10.96 -34.13
N ILE A 290 -1.10 11.05 -35.39
CA ILE A 290 -1.87 11.68 -36.47
C ILE A 290 -2.75 10.64 -37.15
N ALA A 291 -2.20 9.47 -37.44
CA ALA A 291 -2.91 8.39 -38.13
C ALA A 291 -2.28 7.04 -37.81
N ASP A 292 -3.09 6.00 -37.87
CA ASP A 292 -2.67 4.62 -37.71
C ASP A 292 -3.16 3.79 -38.88
N ASN A 293 -2.22 3.19 -39.60
CA ASN A 293 -2.47 2.38 -40.79
C ASN A 293 -2.06 0.92 -40.55
N GLY A 294 -2.12 0.45 -39.30
CA GLY A 294 -1.77 -0.90 -38.89
C GLY A 294 -0.25 -1.08 -38.81
N LYS A 295 0.42 -1.34 -39.93
CA LYS A 295 1.90 -1.58 -39.94
C LYS A 295 2.72 -0.30 -39.78
N THR A 296 2.09 0.86 -39.97
CA THR A 296 2.74 2.16 -39.84
C THR A 296 1.84 3.12 -39.10
N ILE A 297 2.44 3.93 -38.23
CA ILE A 297 1.80 5.06 -37.59
C ILE A 297 2.43 6.36 -38.10
N LYS A 298 1.61 7.39 -38.30
CA LYS A 298 2.06 8.76 -38.58
C LYS A 298 1.94 9.57 -37.31
N VAL A 299 2.97 10.32 -36.97
CA VAL A 299 3.04 11.03 -35.69
C VAL A 299 3.36 12.51 -35.88
N ASP A 300 2.94 13.32 -34.92
CA ASP A 300 3.28 14.72 -34.78
C ASP A 300 4.30 14.89 -33.64
N PRO A 301 5.56 15.24 -33.94
CA PRO A 301 6.56 15.51 -32.92
C PRO A 301 6.47 16.93 -32.34
N SER A 302 5.62 17.82 -32.90
CA SER A 302 5.60 19.26 -32.56
C SER A 302 5.13 19.57 -31.15
N ALA A 303 4.35 18.68 -30.53
CA ALA A 303 3.91 18.81 -29.14
C ALA A 303 4.99 18.43 -28.11
N PHE A 304 6.22 18.07 -28.54
CA PHE A 304 7.26 17.51 -27.66
C PHE A 304 8.57 18.31 -27.66
N SER A 305 9.23 18.32 -26.50
CA SER A 305 10.48 19.02 -26.26
C SER A 305 11.68 18.34 -26.93
N SER A 306 12.55 19.13 -27.56
CA SER A 306 13.81 18.70 -28.17
C SER A 306 14.85 18.14 -27.18
N THR A 307 14.59 18.23 -25.87
CA THR A 307 15.49 17.71 -24.82
C THR A 307 15.45 16.18 -24.68
N ASN A 308 14.53 15.48 -25.38
CA ASN A 308 14.42 14.02 -25.36
C ASN A 308 14.43 13.40 -26.75
N PRO A 309 15.59 12.92 -27.22
CA PRO A 309 15.67 12.26 -28.51
C PRO A 309 14.95 10.91 -28.47
N VAL A 310 14.30 10.59 -29.59
CA VAL A 310 13.78 9.25 -29.84
C VAL A 310 14.92 8.23 -29.73
N PRO A 311 14.74 7.07 -29.07
CA PRO A 311 15.79 6.08 -28.93
C PRO A 311 16.29 5.54 -30.28
N ALA A 312 17.49 4.94 -30.27
CA ALA A 312 17.95 4.16 -31.41
C ALA A 312 17.00 2.99 -31.71
N LEU A 313 16.81 2.70 -33.00
CA LEU A 313 15.96 1.61 -33.45
C LEU A 313 16.63 0.24 -33.23
N PRO A 314 15.85 -0.82 -32.97
CA PRO A 314 14.42 -0.79 -32.66
C PRO A 314 14.17 -0.38 -31.19
N PHE A 315 13.01 0.21 -30.90
CA PHE A 315 12.62 0.56 -29.53
C PHE A 315 11.12 0.39 -29.29
N PRO A 316 10.69 0.08 -28.05
CA PRO A 316 9.28 -0.15 -27.76
C PRO A 316 8.53 1.16 -27.48
N ILE A 317 7.23 1.14 -27.76
CA ILE A 317 6.28 2.21 -27.45
C ILE A 317 4.95 1.63 -26.94
N PHE A 318 4.14 2.46 -26.27
CA PHE A 318 2.71 2.23 -26.10
C PHE A 318 1.89 3.24 -26.88
N VAL A 319 0.80 2.76 -27.47
CA VAL A 319 -0.31 3.60 -27.94
C VAL A 319 -1.57 3.04 -27.31
N GLU A 320 -2.23 3.85 -26.48
CA GLU A 320 -3.31 3.36 -25.60
C GLU A 320 -2.85 2.08 -24.88
N THR A 321 -3.56 0.96 -25.05
CA THR A 321 -3.27 -0.33 -24.41
C THR A 321 -2.33 -1.24 -25.19
N GLU A 322 -1.87 -0.84 -26.37
CA GLU A 322 -1.06 -1.69 -27.25
C GLU A 322 0.43 -1.40 -27.12
N ARG A 323 1.23 -2.44 -26.87
CA ARG A 323 2.69 -2.35 -26.99
C ARG A 323 3.12 -2.65 -28.42
N MET A 324 3.91 -1.74 -28.98
CA MET A 324 4.48 -1.89 -30.31
C MET A 324 6.01 -1.75 -30.26
N LEU A 325 6.69 -2.34 -31.24
CA LEU A 325 8.12 -2.14 -31.46
C LEU A 325 8.33 -1.31 -32.72
N VAL A 326 8.90 -0.12 -32.57
CA VAL A 326 9.28 0.74 -33.68
C VAL A 326 10.55 0.16 -34.32
N THR A 327 10.49 -0.15 -35.61
CA THR A 327 11.59 -0.79 -36.35
C THR A 327 12.19 0.12 -37.42
N LYS A 328 11.46 1.15 -37.85
CA LYS A 328 11.93 2.13 -38.83
C LYS A 328 11.25 3.48 -38.61
N ILE A 329 12.01 4.57 -38.78
CA ILE A 329 11.48 5.94 -38.77
C ILE A 329 11.79 6.59 -40.12
N ASN A 330 10.77 7.14 -40.76
CA ASN A 330 10.92 8.03 -41.90
C ASN A 330 10.73 9.49 -41.45
N SER A 331 11.85 10.16 -41.19
CA SER A 331 11.86 11.52 -40.62
C SER A 331 11.29 12.59 -41.55
N SER A 332 11.28 12.39 -42.88
CA SER A 332 10.71 13.39 -43.80
C SER A 332 9.18 13.41 -43.79
N THR A 333 8.55 12.33 -43.30
CA THR A 333 7.09 12.16 -43.28
C THR A 333 6.55 11.89 -41.88
N ASN A 334 7.42 11.88 -40.86
CA ASN A 334 7.12 11.47 -39.48
C ASN A 334 6.31 10.17 -39.41
N THR A 335 6.66 9.20 -40.25
CA THR A 335 5.99 7.89 -40.33
C THR A 335 6.88 6.83 -39.73
N TRP A 336 6.36 6.08 -38.76
CA TRP A 336 7.07 5.03 -38.03
C TRP A 336 6.51 3.67 -38.42
N THR A 337 7.39 2.72 -38.74
CA THR A 337 7.03 1.31 -38.97
C THR A 337 7.04 0.57 -37.64
N VAL A 338 5.96 -0.15 -37.36
CA VAL A 338 5.74 -0.81 -36.08
C VAL A 338 5.48 -2.30 -36.25
N GLN A 339 6.05 -3.10 -35.35
CA GLN A 339 5.58 -4.46 -35.08
C GLN A 339 4.58 -4.38 -33.92
N ARG A 340 3.39 -4.92 -34.15
CA ARG A 340 2.23 -4.80 -33.26
C ARG A 340 2.09 -5.96 -32.30
N CYS A 341 1.19 -5.80 -31.33
CA CYS A 341 0.85 -6.81 -30.31
C CYS A 341 2.07 -7.47 -29.66
N GLN A 342 3.12 -6.69 -29.40
CA GLN A 342 4.32 -7.21 -28.75
C GLN A 342 3.98 -7.62 -27.33
N GLY A 343 4.45 -8.81 -26.94
CA GLY A 343 4.19 -9.38 -25.61
C GLY A 343 2.72 -9.62 -25.30
N GLY A 344 1.89 -10.00 -26.27
CA GLY A 344 0.50 -10.45 -25.99
C GLY A 344 -0.44 -9.37 -25.45
N THR A 345 -0.11 -8.10 -25.67
CA THR A 345 -0.92 -6.93 -25.24
C THR A 345 -2.19 -6.73 -26.07
N CYS A 346 -2.27 -7.35 -27.24
CA CYS A 346 -3.49 -7.44 -28.02
C CYS A 346 -3.63 -8.79 -28.73
N THR A 347 -4.88 -9.18 -28.97
CA THR A 347 -5.27 -10.38 -29.74
C THR A 347 -5.51 -10.07 -31.22
N SER A 348 -5.62 -8.80 -31.59
CA SER A 348 -5.77 -8.33 -32.97
C SER A 348 -5.26 -6.90 -33.12
N THR A 349 -4.90 -6.50 -34.33
CA THR A 349 -4.45 -5.13 -34.64
C THR A 349 -5.65 -4.18 -34.61
N SER A 350 -5.77 -3.36 -33.56
CA SER A 350 -6.76 -2.28 -33.48
C SER A 350 -6.17 -0.96 -33.96
N THR A 351 -6.94 -0.23 -34.77
CA THR A 351 -6.60 1.15 -35.18
C THR A 351 -6.80 2.10 -34.00
N HIS A 352 -5.80 2.91 -33.68
CA HIS A 352 -5.87 3.88 -32.58
C HIS A 352 -6.47 5.22 -33.01
N PRO A 353 -7.20 5.93 -32.12
CA PRO A 353 -7.75 7.25 -32.39
C PRO A 353 -6.67 8.30 -32.65
N GLN A 354 -6.95 9.27 -33.52
CA GLN A 354 -6.08 10.42 -33.69
C GLN A 354 -5.97 11.24 -32.39
N GLY A 355 -4.78 11.79 -32.14
CA GLY A 355 -4.47 12.68 -31.01
C GLY A 355 -3.95 11.98 -29.76
N VAL A 356 -4.02 10.64 -29.69
CA VAL A 356 -3.47 9.90 -28.54
C VAL A 356 -1.94 10.00 -28.49
N ASN A 357 -1.38 9.95 -27.29
CA ASN A 357 0.07 10.00 -27.13
C ASN A 357 0.72 8.67 -27.53
N VAL A 358 1.84 8.77 -28.24
CA VAL A 358 2.77 7.67 -28.48
C VAL A 358 3.80 7.69 -27.37
N MET A 359 3.68 6.78 -26.42
CA MET A 359 4.40 6.80 -25.15
C MET A 359 5.66 5.92 -25.19
N SER A 360 6.72 6.36 -24.52
CA SER A 360 7.84 5.50 -24.16
C SER A 360 7.39 4.39 -23.21
N THR A 361 8.12 3.28 -23.21
CA THR A 361 7.83 2.20 -22.26
C THR A 361 9.05 1.45 -21.80
N PRO A 362 9.20 1.24 -20.48
CA PRO A 362 10.21 0.34 -19.92
C PRO A 362 9.67 -1.08 -19.73
N LEU A 363 8.45 -1.40 -20.20
CA LEU A 363 7.86 -2.72 -19.95
C LEU A 363 8.67 -3.83 -20.64
N PRO A 364 8.88 -4.97 -19.95
CA PRO A 364 9.56 -6.12 -20.53
C PRO A 364 8.74 -6.76 -21.65
N ILE A 365 9.42 -7.47 -22.57
CA ILE A 365 8.76 -8.36 -23.54
C ILE A 365 8.20 -9.58 -22.80
N LEU A 366 6.88 -9.79 -22.88
CA LEU A 366 6.29 -11.04 -22.43
C LEU A 366 6.55 -12.16 -23.45
N PRO A 367 6.76 -13.40 -22.99
CA PRO A 367 6.81 -14.57 -23.87
C PRO A 367 5.54 -14.68 -24.71
N SER A 368 5.70 -15.14 -25.96
CA SER A 368 4.59 -15.37 -26.89
C SER A 368 3.51 -16.26 -26.26
N GLY A 369 2.22 -15.91 -26.44
CA GLY A 369 1.08 -16.65 -25.88
C GLY A 369 0.73 -16.30 -24.42
N THR A 370 1.54 -15.48 -23.74
CA THR A 370 1.20 -14.99 -22.39
C THR A 370 0.14 -13.89 -22.49
N GLN A 371 -0.98 -14.03 -21.79
CA GLN A 371 -1.94 -12.93 -21.64
C GLN A 371 -1.25 -11.78 -20.91
N SER A 372 -1.24 -10.58 -21.50
CA SER A 372 -0.66 -9.41 -20.82
C SER A 372 -1.35 -9.18 -19.49
N PRO A 373 -0.64 -9.27 -18.35
CA PRO A 373 -1.20 -8.85 -17.07
C PRO A 373 -1.30 -7.32 -16.98
N TYR A 374 -0.73 -6.60 -17.95
CA TYR A 374 -0.63 -5.15 -18.00
C TYR A 374 -1.70 -4.55 -18.90
N LYS A 375 -2.44 -3.56 -18.38
CA LYS A 375 -3.12 -2.54 -19.20
C LYS A 375 -2.30 -1.25 -19.08
N ALA A 376 -1.99 -0.62 -20.21
CA ALA A 376 -1.33 0.67 -20.20
C ALA A 376 -2.16 1.70 -19.42
N GLY A 377 -1.48 2.58 -18.68
CA GLY A 377 -2.13 3.62 -17.88
C GLY A 377 -2.62 3.17 -16.50
N ASN A 378 -2.61 1.87 -16.18
CA ASN A 378 -3.27 1.38 -14.97
C ASN A 378 -2.34 0.71 -13.96
N GLN A 379 -1.02 0.64 -14.18
CA GLN A 379 -0.13 -0.16 -13.33
C GLN A 379 1.25 0.46 -13.06
N ALA A 380 1.72 0.28 -11.82
CA ALA A 380 3.06 0.64 -11.37
C ALA A 380 4.13 -0.17 -12.10
N GLN A 381 5.16 0.49 -12.65
CA GLN A 381 6.20 -0.15 -13.46
C GLN A 381 7.39 -0.57 -12.59
N ALA A 382 7.80 -1.84 -12.68
CA ALA A 382 9.00 -2.34 -12.03
C ALA A 382 9.71 -3.39 -12.89
N CYS A 383 11.03 -3.27 -13.04
CA CYS A 383 11.88 -4.23 -13.71
C CYS A 383 13.18 -4.43 -12.92
N ILE A 384 13.81 -5.59 -13.05
CA ILE A 384 15.10 -5.94 -12.44
C ILE A 384 16.21 -5.30 -13.26
N VAL A 385 17.10 -4.53 -12.63
CA VAL A 385 18.39 -4.21 -13.24
C VAL A 385 19.37 -5.31 -12.83
N PRO A 386 19.88 -6.15 -13.75
CA PRO A 386 20.87 -7.16 -13.40
C PRO A 386 22.12 -6.47 -12.86
N GLY A 387 22.58 -6.89 -11.68
CA GLY A 387 23.68 -6.27 -10.95
C GLY A 387 25.07 -6.47 -11.55
N THR A 388 25.17 -6.90 -12.80
CA THR A 388 26.44 -7.16 -13.46
C THR A 388 26.57 -6.26 -14.67
N ASN A 389 27.60 -5.41 -14.67
CA ASN A 389 28.18 -4.81 -15.88
C ASN A 389 28.81 -5.89 -16.80
N ASN A 390 28.12 -7.01 -17.00
CA ASN A 390 28.44 -7.99 -18.02
C ASN A 390 27.19 -8.13 -18.87
N LEU A 391 27.33 -7.74 -20.13
CA LEU A 391 26.43 -8.10 -21.22
C LEU A 391 26.08 -9.58 -21.09
N VAL A 392 24.82 -9.89 -20.80
CA VAL A 392 24.26 -11.19 -21.18
C VAL A 392 23.66 -10.97 -22.55
N ASP A 393 24.42 -11.37 -23.55
CA ASP A 393 23.96 -11.46 -24.93
C ASP A 393 22.77 -12.43 -24.98
N ILE A 394 21.69 -12.02 -25.65
CA ILE A 394 20.51 -12.86 -25.83
C ILE A 394 20.88 -13.90 -26.88
N GLY A 395 21.25 -15.10 -26.43
CA GLY A 395 21.61 -16.21 -27.30
C GLY A 395 21.76 -17.51 -26.53
N ASP A 396 20.63 -18.10 -26.16
CA ASP A 396 20.38 -19.51 -25.85
C ASP A 396 19.50 -19.63 -24.61
N LEU A 397 18.23 -19.97 -24.84
CA LEU A 397 17.40 -20.87 -24.03
C LEU A 397 16.11 -21.13 -24.82
N TRP A 398 16.29 -21.66 -26.03
CA TRP A 398 15.32 -22.56 -26.62
C TRP A 398 15.83 -23.98 -26.38
N SER A 399 15.21 -24.67 -25.42
CA SER A 399 15.03 -26.11 -25.54
C SER A 399 13.79 -26.48 -24.73
N GLU A 400 12.70 -26.60 -25.47
CA GLU A 400 11.46 -27.34 -25.18
C GLU A 400 11.74 -28.76 -24.63
N PRO A 401 10.77 -29.44 -23.99
CA PRO A 401 9.38 -29.62 -24.44
C PRO A 401 8.29 -28.98 -23.57
#